data_AF-A0A7C1Y6G8-F1
#
_entry.id   AF-A0A7C1Y6G8-F1
#
_cell.length_a   1.000
_cell.length_b   1.000
_cell.length_c   1.000
_cell.angle_alpha   90.00
_cell.angle_beta   90.00
_cell.angle_gamma   90.00
#
_symmetry.space_group_name_H-M   'P 1'
#
loop_
_entity.id
_entity.type
_entity.pdbx_description
1 polymer ?
#
loop_
_entity_poly.entity_id
_entity_poly.type
_entity_poly.pdbx_seq_one_letter_code
_entity_poly.pdbx_strand_id
1 'polypeptide(L)'
;MSLKLLGERFDPWTELQRHQAHNPQLAGKYGATSIFIGTMRDFNNGAGVDGMLLEHYPAMTQKHLQAISREAMTRWDILDTLIIHRFGEIHPDDPIVLLAVWSAHRSESFPACRYLIEALKSRAPFWKKEVNGEDARWVEHNTPG
;
A
#
# COMPACT_ATOMS: atom_id res chain seq x y z
N MET A 1 12.33 -3.14 -7.68
CA MET A 1 11.24 -3.38 -6.72
C MET A 1 11.71 -2.96 -5.34
N SER A 2 10.94 -2.14 -4.63
CA SER A 2 11.17 -1.74 -3.23
C SER A 2 9.95 -2.04 -2.36
N LEU A 3 10.19 -2.55 -1.15
CA LEU A 3 9.15 -2.87 -0.17
C LEU A 3 9.54 -2.35 1.20
N LYS A 4 8.61 -1.67 1.89
CA LYS A 4 8.79 -1.22 3.28
C LYS A 4 7.54 -1.48 4.10
N LEU A 5 7.73 -1.96 5.33
CA LEU A 5 6.69 -2.05 6.36
C LEU A 5 7.11 -1.11 7.49
N LEU A 6 6.28 -0.12 7.80
CA LEU A 6 6.62 0.98 8.72
C LEU A 6 5.65 1.01 9.90
N GLY A 7 6.16 1.11 11.13
CA GLY A 7 5.33 1.34 12.32
C GLY A 7 4.95 2.81 12.51
N GLU A 8 5.74 3.71 11.93
CA GLU A 8 5.56 5.16 12.06
C GLU A 8 4.86 5.75 10.83
N ARG A 9 4.28 6.95 11.00
CA ARG A 9 3.70 7.72 9.91
C ARG A 9 4.77 8.08 8.88
N PHE A 10 4.39 8.05 7.60
CA PHE A 10 5.25 8.49 6.49
C PHE A 10 4.50 9.47 5.59
N ASP A 11 5.25 10.28 4.85
CA ASP A 11 4.72 11.15 3.80
C ASP A 11 4.86 10.46 2.43
N PRO A 12 3.77 10.09 1.74
CA PRO A 12 3.83 9.32 0.51
C PRO A 12 4.58 10.02 -0.63
N TRP A 13 4.46 11.35 -0.72
CA TRP A 13 5.08 12.13 -1.79
C TRP A 13 6.59 12.22 -1.60
N THR A 14 7.03 12.39 -0.35
CA THR A 14 8.43 12.39 0.04
C THR A 14 9.05 11.01 -0.19
N GLU A 15 8.36 9.92 0.18
CA GLU A 15 8.85 8.57 -0.09
C GLU A 15 8.94 8.27 -1.58
N LEU A 16 7.97 8.73 -2.38
CA LEU A 16 7.98 8.59 -3.83
C LEU A 16 9.19 9.32 -4.45
N GLN A 17 9.38 10.58 -4.08
CA GLN A 17 10.50 11.40 -4.55
C GLN A 17 11.84 10.77 -4.13
N ARG A 18 11.93 10.33 -2.87
CA ARG A 18 13.11 9.64 -2.34
C ARG A 18 13.39 8.37 -3.14
N HIS A 19 12.38 7.56 -3.43
CA HIS A 19 12.55 6.34 -4.20
C HIS A 19 13.07 6.62 -5.62
N GLN A 20 12.54 7.64 -6.31
CA GLN A 20 13.04 8.04 -7.63
C GLN A 20 14.49 8.51 -7.58
N ALA A 21 14.86 9.33 -6.58
CA ALA A 21 16.23 9.81 -6.41
C ALA A 21 17.24 8.69 -6.13
N HIS A 22 16.83 7.63 -5.42
CA HIS A 22 17.68 6.46 -5.15
C HIS A 22 17.75 5.46 -6.32
N ASN A 23 17.02 5.70 -7.41
CA ASN A 23 17.00 4.83 -8.58
C ASN A 23 17.37 5.59 -9.87
N PRO A 24 18.57 6.19 -9.95
CA PRO A 24 19.00 6.98 -11.11
C PRO A 24 19.01 6.15 -12.41
N GLN A 25 19.12 4.82 -12.33
CA GLN A 25 19.04 3.91 -13.46
C GLN A 25 17.68 3.91 -14.18
N LEU A 26 16.63 4.46 -13.56
CA LEU A 26 15.30 4.62 -14.16
C LEU A 26 15.14 5.97 -14.89
N ALA A 27 16.07 6.92 -14.71
CA ALA A 27 15.99 8.23 -15.33
C ALA A 27 15.86 8.12 -16.85
N GLY A 28 14.83 8.77 -17.41
CA GLY A 28 14.51 8.75 -18.84
C GLY A 28 13.92 7.44 -19.38
N LYS A 29 13.69 6.42 -18.53
CA LYS A 29 13.16 5.11 -18.97
C LYS A 29 11.66 4.96 -18.83
N TYR A 30 11.04 5.64 -17.87
CA TYR A 30 9.59 5.58 -17.66
C TYR A 30 8.90 6.83 -18.23
N GLY A 31 7.82 6.60 -18.99
CA GLY A 31 6.90 7.64 -19.45
C GLY A 31 5.61 7.70 -18.65
N ALA A 32 5.37 6.73 -17.76
CA ALA A 32 4.19 6.66 -16.92
C ALA A 32 4.52 6.21 -15.49
N THR A 33 3.89 6.88 -14.52
CA THR A 33 3.89 6.49 -13.11
C THR A 33 2.45 6.47 -12.62
N SER A 34 1.95 5.33 -12.18
CA SER A 34 0.65 5.19 -11.54
C SER A 34 0.85 4.99 -10.05
N ILE A 35 0.11 5.77 -9.26
CA ILE A 35 0.27 5.84 -7.81
C ILE A 35 -1.10 5.60 -7.18
N PHE A 36 -1.12 4.76 -6.16
CA PHE A 36 -2.25 4.60 -5.25
C PHE A 36 -1.79 4.93 -3.83
N ILE A 37 -2.49 5.85 -3.19
CA ILE A 37 -2.31 6.18 -1.78
C ILE A 37 -3.63 5.85 -1.08
N GLY A 38 -3.58 4.94 -0.11
CA GLY A 38 -4.72 4.63 0.74
C GLY A 38 -4.55 5.31 2.08
N THR A 39 -5.52 6.13 2.47
CA THR A 39 -5.59 6.81 3.77
C THR A 39 -6.70 6.24 4.63
N MET A 40 -6.57 6.38 5.95
CA MET A 40 -7.67 6.07 6.86
C MET A 40 -8.79 7.09 6.69
N ARG A 41 -10.03 6.60 6.62
CA ARG A 41 -11.23 7.42 6.69
C ARG A 41 -11.73 7.46 8.13
N ASP A 42 -12.39 8.54 8.49
CA ASP A 42 -13.05 8.78 9.79
C ASP A 42 -14.39 8.05 9.94
N PHE A 43 -14.83 7.27 8.95
CA PHE A 43 -16.02 6.44 9.02
C PHE A 43 -15.79 5.02 8.49
N ASN A 44 -16.44 4.05 9.14
CA ASN A 44 -16.61 2.70 8.58
C ASN A 44 -18.02 2.17 8.87
N ASN A 45 -18.68 1.61 7.87
CA ASN A 45 -20.06 1.09 7.95
C ASN A 45 -21.08 2.07 8.58
N GLY A 46 -20.92 3.38 8.35
CA GLY A 46 -21.83 4.41 8.85
C GLY A 46 -21.61 4.84 10.30
N ALA A 47 -20.60 4.29 10.99
CA ALA A 47 -20.17 4.73 12.31
C ALA A 47 -18.86 5.52 12.22
N GLY A 48 -18.72 6.57 13.04
CA GLY A 48 -17.46 7.27 13.22
C GLY A 48 -16.40 6.35 13.83
N VAL A 49 -15.15 6.50 13.39
CA VAL A 49 -14.00 5.74 13.90
C VAL A 49 -12.89 6.70 14.28
N ASP A 50 -12.47 6.67 15.54
CA ASP A 50 -11.44 7.57 16.07
C ASP A 50 -10.03 7.12 15.67
N GLY A 51 -9.85 5.81 15.47
CA GLY A 51 -8.59 5.22 15.08
C GLY A 51 -8.69 3.74 14.80
N MET A 52 -7.60 3.16 14.28
CA MET A 52 -7.45 1.72 14.16
C MET A 52 -6.04 1.27 14.51
N LEU A 53 -5.93 0.12 15.15
CA LEU A 53 -4.68 -0.61 15.27
C LEU A 53 -4.60 -1.62 14.13
N LEU A 54 -3.53 -1.53 13.34
CA LEU A 54 -3.27 -2.47 12.25
C LEU A 54 -2.09 -3.38 12.60
N GLU A 55 -2.35 -4.67 12.71
CA GLU A 55 -1.32 -5.68 12.98
C GLU A 55 -1.03 -6.51 11.74
N HIS A 56 0.14 -7.15 11.71
CA HIS A 56 0.55 -8.01 10.60
C HIS A 56 1.52 -9.09 11.07
N TYR A 57 1.69 -10.16 10.28
CA TYR A 57 2.67 -11.20 10.55
C TYR A 57 3.91 -10.96 9.68
N PRO A 58 5.03 -10.44 10.22
CA PRO A 58 6.07 -9.82 9.41
C PRO A 58 6.61 -10.66 8.26
N ALA A 59 6.99 -11.90 8.55
CA ALA A 59 7.57 -12.80 7.56
C ALA A 59 6.59 -13.12 6.41
N MET A 60 5.32 -13.36 6.74
CA MET A 60 4.31 -13.74 5.76
C MET A 60 3.84 -12.52 4.94
N THR A 61 3.60 -11.38 5.60
CA THR A 61 3.26 -10.12 4.91
C THR A 61 4.33 -9.76 3.89
N GLN A 62 5.59 -9.75 4.30
CA GLN A 62 6.70 -9.43 3.39
C GLN A 62 6.78 -10.42 2.22
N LYS A 63 6.61 -11.72 2.47
CA LYS A 63 6.60 -12.75 1.42
C LYS A 63 5.47 -12.54 0.41
N HIS A 64 4.25 -12.25 0.87
CA HIS A 64 3.10 -12.01 -0.02
C HIS A 64 3.26 -10.74 -0.86
N LEU A 65 3.75 -9.66 -0.25
CA LEU A 65 3.97 -8.40 -0.94
C LEU A 65 5.10 -8.51 -2.00
N GLN A 66 6.16 -9.26 -1.70
CA GLN A 66 7.18 -9.60 -2.70
C GLN A 66 6.59 -10.45 -3.84
N ALA A 67 5.72 -11.41 -3.52
CA ALA A 67 5.08 -12.25 -4.52
C ALA A 67 4.17 -11.45 -5.46
N ILE A 68 3.28 -10.58 -4.95
CA ILE A 68 2.41 -9.75 -5.82
C ILE A 68 3.23 -8.85 -6.74
N SER A 69 4.34 -8.30 -6.27
CA SER A 69 5.18 -7.42 -7.08
C SER A 69 5.91 -8.20 -8.18
N ARG A 70 6.47 -9.38 -7.87
CA ARG A 70 7.06 -10.27 -8.88
C ARG A 70 6.02 -10.70 -9.91
N GLU A 71 4.82 -11.06 -9.47
CA GLU A 71 3.72 -11.42 -10.36
C GLU A 71 3.34 -10.25 -11.27
N ALA A 72 3.27 -9.02 -10.75
CA ALA A 72 3.00 -7.83 -11.55
C ALA A 72 4.10 -7.58 -12.60
N MET A 73 5.37 -7.68 -12.19
CA MET A 73 6.52 -7.58 -13.11
C MET A 73 6.57 -8.70 -14.16
N THR A 74 5.90 -9.81 -13.92
CA THR A 74 5.79 -10.90 -14.91
C THR A 74 4.64 -10.67 -15.90
N ARG A 75 3.57 -10.02 -15.46
CA ARG A 75 2.33 -9.83 -16.22
C ARG A 75 2.33 -8.58 -17.09
N TRP A 76 3.04 -7.54 -16.67
CA TRP A 76 3.11 -6.24 -17.33
C TRP A 76 4.56 -5.81 -17.53
N ASP A 77 4.82 -5.09 -18.62
CA ASP A 77 6.15 -4.53 -18.88
C ASP A 77 6.38 -3.26 -18.04
N ILE A 78 6.60 -3.48 -16.76
CA ILE A 78 6.85 -2.45 -15.75
C ILE A 78 8.31 -2.47 -15.33
N LEU A 79 8.87 -1.28 -15.14
CA LEU A 79 10.28 -1.08 -14.83
C LEU A 79 10.56 -1.20 -13.34
N ASP A 80 9.62 -0.74 -12.51
CA ASP A 80 9.78 -0.76 -11.07
C ASP A 80 8.44 -0.68 -10.32
N THR A 81 8.47 -1.11 -9.06
CA THR A 81 7.36 -0.99 -8.14
C THR A 81 7.85 -0.57 -6.76
N LEU A 82 7.13 0.33 -6.09
CA LEU A 82 7.30 0.69 -4.69
C LEU A 82 6.04 0.27 -3.92
N ILE A 83 6.23 -0.47 -2.82
CA ILE A 83 5.18 -0.82 -1.87
C ILE A 83 5.61 -0.36 -0.49
N ILE A 84 4.88 0.57 0.10
CA ILE A 84 5.02 0.94 1.51
C ILE A 84 3.68 0.68 2.18
N HIS A 85 3.69 -0.05 3.28
CA HIS A 85 2.50 -0.27 4.10
C HIS A 85 2.82 0.03 5.56
N ARG A 86 1.92 0.76 6.22
CA ARG A 86 2.00 1.09 7.63
C ARG A 86 1.34 0.01 8.49
N PHE A 87 1.87 -0.23 9.69
CA PHE A 87 1.24 -1.00 10.76
C PHE A 87 1.29 -0.18 12.05
N GLY A 88 0.64 -0.66 13.11
CA GLY A 88 0.51 0.07 14.36
C GLY A 88 -0.75 0.96 14.40
N GLU A 89 -0.73 1.98 15.24
CA GLU A 89 -1.84 2.91 15.43
C GLU A 89 -1.98 3.85 14.23
N ILE A 90 -3.20 3.98 13.70
CA ILE A 90 -3.55 4.80 12.55
C ILE A 90 -4.74 5.68 12.92
N HIS A 91 -4.68 6.95 12.52
CA HIS A 91 -5.74 7.93 12.72
C HIS A 91 -6.34 8.37 11.39
N PRO A 92 -7.54 8.99 11.37
CA PRO A 92 -8.09 9.60 10.17
C PRO A 92 -7.08 10.47 9.41
N ASP A 93 -7.16 10.43 8.07
CA ASP A 93 -6.23 11.06 7.12
C ASP A 93 -4.80 10.53 7.11
N ASP A 94 -4.42 9.63 8.03
CA ASP A 94 -3.10 9.03 7.98
C ASP A 94 -2.94 8.14 6.73
N PRO A 95 -1.81 8.26 6.01
CA PRO A 95 -1.43 7.30 4.98
C PRO A 95 -1.18 5.91 5.56
N ILE A 96 -1.89 4.93 5.03
CA ILE A 96 -1.74 3.51 5.36
C ILE A 96 -0.86 2.83 4.33
N VAL A 97 -1.07 3.13 3.05
CA VAL A 97 -0.41 2.44 1.94
C VAL A 97 0.00 3.41 0.84
N LEU A 98 1.22 3.22 0.33
CA LEU A 98 1.70 3.80 -0.92
C LEU A 98 2.08 2.66 -1.86
N LEU A 99 1.46 2.63 -3.03
CA LEU A 99 1.84 1.80 -4.16
C LEU A 99 2.20 2.70 -5.33
N ALA A 100 3.36 2.49 -5.93
CA ALA A 100 3.73 3.17 -7.16
C ALA A 100 4.30 2.18 -8.16
N VAL A 101 3.98 2.38 -9.44
CA VAL A 101 4.44 1.54 -10.55
C VAL A 101 5.01 2.45 -11.63
N TRP A 102 6.23 2.20 -12.06
CA TRP A 102 6.88 2.90 -13.17
C TRP A 102 6.93 2.02 -14.40
N SER A 103 6.61 2.58 -15.57
CA SER A 103 6.64 1.86 -16.85
C SER A 103 6.89 2.82 -18.01
N ALA A 104 7.25 2.29 -19.18
CA ALA A 104 7.41 3.10 -20.39
C ALA A 104 6.09 3.76 -20.81
N HIS A 105 4.97 3.03 -20.71
CA HIS A 105 3.67 3.48 -21.18
C HIS A 105 2.55 3.25 -20.15
N ARG A 106 1.57 4.16 -20.14
CA ARG A 106 0.44 4.11 -19.20
C ARG A 106 -0.40 2.84 -19.28
N SER A 107 -0.38 2.14 -20.43
CA SER A 107 -1.10 0.87 -20.65
C SER A 107 -0.67 -0.21 -19.65
N GLU A 108 0.59 -0.18 -19.21
CA GLU A 108 1.14 -1.14 -18.24
C GLU A 108 0.94 -0.65 -16.81
N SER A 109 1.21 0.64 -16.57
CA SER A 109 1.23 1.23 -15.22
C SER A 109 -0.11 1.12 -14.48
N PHE A 110 -1.22 1.49 -15.15
CA PHE A 110 -2.55 1.50 -14.52
C PHE A 110 -3.02 0.10 -14.09
N PRO A 111 -3.09 -0.90 -14.98
CA PRO A 111 -3.57 -2.23 -14.58
C PRO A 111 -2.63 -2.90 -13.58
N ALA A 112 -1.31 -2.71 -13.69
CA ALA A 112 -0.37 -3.22 -12.70
C ALA A 112 -0.58 -2.59 -11.31
N CYS A 113 -0.77 -1.26 -11.24
CA CYS A 113 -1.05 -0.57 -9.98
C CYS A 113 -2.37 -1.05 -9.35
N ARG A 114 -3.44 -1.19 -10.15
CA ARG A 114 -4.72 -1.75 -9.70
C ARG A 114 -4.56 -3.18 -9.21
N TYR A 115 -3.82 -4.01 -9.95
CA TYR A 115 -3.55 -5.38 -9.54
C TYR A 115 -2.87 -5.45 -8.18
N LEU A 116 -1.84 -4.64 -7.96
CA LEU A 116 -1.09 -4.64 -6.70
C LEU A 116 -1.98 -4.30 -5.51
N ILE A 117 -2.87 -3.30 -5.61
CA ILE A 117 -3.75 -2.94 -4.49
C ILE A 117 -4.79 -4.03 -4.22
N GLU A 118 -5.39 -4.62 -5.26
CA GLU A 118 -6.36 -5.71 -5.09
C GLU A 118 -5.71 -6.94 -4.47
N ALA A 119 -4.54 -7.34 -4.99
CA ALA A 119 -3.83 -8.50 -4.50
C ALA A 119 -3.26 -8.28 -3.09
N LEU A 120 -2.86 -7.05 -2.74
CA LEU A 120 -2.49 -6.68 -1.37
C LEU A 120 -3.68 -6.86 -0.44
N LYS A 121 -4.83 -6.24 -0.75
CA LYS A 121 -6.04 -6.32 0.10
C LYS A 121 -6.59 -7.74 0.25
N SER A 122 -6.45 -8.56 -0.79
CA SER A 122 -6.94 -9.94 -0.80
C SER A 122 -6.01 -10.92 -0.10
N ARG A 123 -4.68 -10.75 -0.19
CA ARG A 123 -3.71 -11.81 0.16
C ARG A 123 -2.77 -11.45 1.30
N ALA A 124 -2.55 -10.18 1.60
CA ALA A 124 -1.63 -9.78 2.65
C ALA A 124 -2.31 -9.91 4.03
N PRO A 125 -1.72 -10.65 4.98
CA PRO A 125 -2.31 -10.84 6.31
C PRO A 125 -2.11 -9.57 7.14
N PHE A 126 -3.11 -8.69 7.08
CA PHE A 126 -3.26 -7.56 7.98
C PHE A 126 -4.55 -7.76 8.79
N TRP A 127 -4.47 -7.49 10.09
CA TRP A 127 -5.61 -7.54 10.99
C TRP A 127 -5.92 -6.15 11.51
N LYS A 128 -7.18 -5.75 11.39
CA LYS A 128 -7.65 -4.42 11.78
C LYS A 128 -8.44 -4.51 13.07
N LYS A 129 -8.06 -3.71 14.05
CA LYS A 129 -8.84 -3.47 15.26
C LYS A 129 -9.29 -2.01 15.27
N GLU A 130 -10.59 -1.77 15.20
CA GLU A 130 -11.17 -0.42 15.27
C GLU A 130 -11.28 0.02 16.73
N VAL A 131 -11.01 1.30 16.98
CA VAL A 131 -11.12 1.95 18.28
C VAL A 131 -12.10 3.11 18.18
N ASN A 132 -13.14 3.07 19.02
CA ASN A 132 -14.19 4.09 19.13
C ASN A 132 -14.38 4.42 20.62
N GLY A 133 -13.83 5.54 21.09
CA GLY A 133 -13.82 5.86 22.52
C GLY A 133 -13.15 4.76 23.37
N GLU A 134 -13.88 4.20 24.34
CA GLU A 134 -13.40 3.09 25.19
C GLU A 134 -13.60 1.70 24.56
N ASP A 135 -14.37 1.60 23.47
CA ASP A 135 -14.68 0.35 22.80
C ASP A 135 -13.64 0.01 21.73
N ALA A 136 -13.18 -1.25 21.72
CA ALA A 136 -12.22 -1.74 20.73
C ALA A 136 -12.67 -3.08 20.15
N ARG A 137 -12.80 -3.18 18.83
CA ARG A 137 -13.30 -4.39 18.15
C ARG A 137 -12.38 -4.86 17.03
N TRP A 138 -12.15 -6.16 16.94
CA TRP A 138 -11.51 -6.78 15.79
C TRP A 138 -12.48 -6.82 14.62
N VAL A 139 -12.01 -6.48 13.42
CA VAL A 139 -12.83 -6.55 12.22
C VAL A 139 -12.69 -7.93 11.59
N GLU A 140 -13.78 -8.68 11.58
CA GLU A 140 -13.82 -10.07 11.10
C GLU A 140 -13.78 -10.18 9.57
N HIS A 141 -14.21 -9.15 8.85
CA HIS A 141 -14.32 -9.16 7.39
C HIS A 141 -13.77 -7.88 6.76
N ASN A 142 -12.93 -8.03 5.73
CA ASN A 142 -12.48 -6.91 4.91
C ASN A 142 -13.66 -6.40 4.07
N THR A 143 -13.96 -5.10 4.16
CA THR A 143 -14.96 -4.48 3.29
C THR A 143 -14.45 -4.50 1.84
N PRO A 144 -15.23 -5.01 0.86
CA PRO A 144 -14.92 -4.84 -0.55
C PRO A 144 -14.76 -3.36 -0.90
N GLY A 145 -13.75 -3.05 -1.72
CA GLY A 145 -13.50 -1.70 -2.23
C GLY A 145 -14.31 -1.39 -3.49
#